data_AF-A0A848C4T9-F1
#
_entry.id   AF-A0A848C4T9-F1
#
_cell.length_a   1.000
_cell.length_b   1.000
_cell.length_c   1.000
_cell.angle_alpha   90.00
_cell.angle_beta   90.00
_cell.angle_gamma   90.00
#
_symmetry.space_group_name_H-M   'P 1'
#
loop_
_entity.id
_entity.type
_entity.pdbx_description
1 polymer ?
#
loop_
_entity_poly.entity_id
_entity_poly.type
_entity_poly.pdbx_seq_one_letter_code
_entity_poly.pdbx_strand_id
1 'polypeptide(L)'
;MANIFTTRRIREELDLRNLACVVGTILRNENKEDIDDLQIFNLQETTMINKQEVPERIEQIPLGYKNNQKCSVWAVKSIDPTYGEVWTIMYPSEY
;
A
#
# COMPACT_ATOMS: atom_id res chain seq x y z
N MET A 1 8.77 -1.74 13.70
CA MET A 1 7.30 -1.86 13.55
C MET A 1 6.88 -0.56 12.91
N ALA A 2 6.67 -0.56 11.60
CA ALA A 2 6.17 0.60 10.89
C ALA A 2 4.83 1.04 11.47
N ASN A 3 4.70 2.33 11.74
CA ASN A 3 3.42 2.94 12.01
C ASN A 3 2.70 3.14 10.67
N ILE A 4 1.53 2.52 10.51
CA ILE A 4 0.75 2.62 9.27
C ILE A 4 -0.54 3.37 9.56
N PHE A 5 -0.74 4.47 8.84
CA PHE A 5 -1.94 5.30 8.87
C PHE A 5 -2.69 5.18 7.54
N THR A 6 -3.99 5.49 7.58
CA THR A 6 -4.86 5.50 6.40
C THR A 6 -5.59 6.83 6.34
N THR A 7 -5.83 7.34 5.13
CA THR A 7 -6.76 8.46 4.95
C THR A 7 -8.17 8.02 5.28
N ARG A 8 -9.04 9.01 5.53
CA ARG A 8 -10.46 8.77 5.81
C ARG A 8 -11.12 7.97 4.69
N ARG A 9 -10.83 8.29 3.42
CA ARG A 9 -11.43 7.62 2.26
C ARG A 9 -11.01 6.16 2.17
N ILE A 10 -9.72 5.86 2.39
CA ILE A 10 -9.26 4.47 2.43
C ILE A 10 -10.02 3.67 3.50
N ARG A 11 -10.20 4.24 4.69
CA ARG A 11 -10.93 3.58 5.79
C ARG A 11 -12.42 3.36 5.49
N GLU A 12 -13.05 4.23 4.70
CA GLU A 12 -14.49 4.19 4.42
C GLU A 12 -14.83 3.43 3.13
N GLU A 13 -13.96 3.46 2.11
CA GLU A 13 -14.26 3.01 0.75
C GLU A 13 -13.53 1.73 0.33
N LEU A 14 -12.32 1.47 0.85
CA LEU A 14 -11.51 0.33 0.45
C LEU A 14 -11.98 -0.95 1.16
N ASP A 15 -12.20 -2.04 0.40
CA ASP A 15 -12.48 -3.36 0.98
C ASP A 15 -11.39 -3.72 2.02
N LEU A 16 -11.81 -4.13 3.22
CA LEU A 16 -10.90 -4.43 4.33
C LEU A 16 -9.88 -5.52 3.97
N ARG A 17 -10.23 -6.47 3.10
CA ARG A 17 -9.31 -7.51 2.61
C ARG A 17 -8.26 -6.92 1.69
N ASN A 18 -8.62 -5.94 0.85
CA ASN A 18 -7.67 -5.22 0.01
C ASN A 18 -6.69 -4.44 0.90
N LEU A 19 -7.20 -3.73 1.92
CA LEU A 19 -6.37 -3.01 2.88
C LEU A 19 -5.42 -3.95 3.64
N ALA A 20 -5.90 -5.10 4.10
CA ALA A 20 -5.08 -6.10 4.77
C ALA A 20 -3.95 -6.63 3.87
N CYS A 21 -4.22 -6.85 2.59
CA CYS A 21 -3.19 -7.23 1.61
C CYS A 21 -2.14 -6.14 1.41
N VAL A 22 -2.56 -4.87 1.29
CA VAL A 22 -1.64 -3.72 1.18
C VAL A 22 -0.76 -3.62 2.41
N VAL A 23 -1.35 -3.60 3.61
CA VAL A 23 -0.62 -3.54 4.89
C VAL A 23 0.35 -4.72 5.03
N GLY A 24 -0.10 -5.93 4.75
CA GLY A 24 0.76 -7.12 4.80
C GLY A 24 1.94 -7.04 3.83
N THR A 25 1.75 -6.45 2.65
CA THR A 25 2.82 -6.26 1.67
C THR A 25 3.83 -5.21 2.13
N ILE A 26 3.37 -4.09 2.70
CA ILE A 26 4.23 -3.06 3.30
C ILE A 26 5.09 -3.67 4.41
N LEU A 27 4.49 -4.36 5.37
CA LEU A 27 5.21 -4.97 6.50
C LEU A 27 6.22 -6.04 6.05
N ARG A 28 5.89 -6.80 5.00
CA ARG A 28 6.80 -7.78 4.40
C ARG A 28 7.99 -7.10 3.73
N ASN A 29 7.78 -5.95 3.09
CA ASN A 29 8.81 -5.23 2.36
C ASN A 29 9.61 -4.26 3.25
N GLU A 30 9.12 -3.87 4.42
CA GLU A 30 9.74 -2.89 5.34
C GLU A 30 11.21 -3.23 5.67
N ASN A 31 11.56 -4.51 5.74
CA ASN A 31 12.92 -4.97 6.06
C ASN A 31 13.84 -5.09 4.83
N LYS A 32 13.38 -4.72 3.64
CA LYS A 32 14.21 -4.73 2.43
C LYS A 32 14.98 -3.42 2.35
N GLU A 33 16.28 -3.51 2.06
CA GLU A 33 17.17 -2.33 1.97
C GLU A 33 16.81 -1.39 0.80
N ASP A 34 16.03 -1.87 -0.16
CA ASP A 34 15.72 -1.19 -1.42
C ASP A 34 14.22 -0.88 -1.59
N ILE A 35 13.52 -0.69 -0.47
CA ILE A 35 12.14 -0.22 -0.51
C ILE A 35 12.10 1.28 -0.80
N ASP A 36 11.39 1.65 -1.86
CA ASP A 36 11.11 3.04 -2.21
C ASP A 36 10.08 3.63 -1.22
N ASP A 37 10.21 4.91 -0.89
CA ASP A 37 9.27 5.63 -0.03
C ASP A 37 7.87 5.72 -0.64
N LEU A 38 7.74 5.56 -1.96
CA LEU A 38 6.45 5.42 -2.64
C LEU A 38 6.21 3.98 -3.11
N GLN A 39 5.10 3.41 -2.65
CA GLN A 39 4.62 2.10 -3.06
C GLN A 39 3.24 2.22 -3.69
N ILE A 40 3.09 1.79 -4.94
CA ILE A 40 1.84 1.86 -5.70
C ILE A 40 1.20 0.48 -5.75
N PHE A 41 -0.06 0.37 -5.33
CA PHE A 41 -0.83 -0.88 -5.32
C PHE A 41 -2.02 -0.76 -6.27
N ASN A 42 -2.00 -1.54 -7.35
CA ASN A 42 -3.12 -1.65 -8.27
C ASN A 42 -3.88 -2.95 -8.02
N LEU A 43 -5.12 -2.84 -7.57
CA LEU A 43 -5.98 -3.97 -7.23
C LEU A 43 -6.97 -4.20 -8.37
N GLN A 44 -7.01 -5.42 -8.89
CA GLN A 44 -7.97 -5.82 -9.92
C GLN A 44 -8.29 -7.31 -9.80
N GLU A 45 -9.57 -7.65 -9.78
CA GLU A 45 -10.08 -9.03 -9.83
C GLU A 45 -9.46 -9.95 -8.76
N THR A 46 -8.49 -10.77 -9.10
CA THR A 46 -7.84 -11.72 -8.18
C THR A 46 -6.36 -11.40 -8.01
N THR A 47 -5.92 -10.19 -8.34
CA THR A 47 -4.51 -9.82 -8.33
C THR A 47 -4.33 -8.41 -7.78
N MET A 48 -3.28 -8.23 -6.99
CA MET A 48 -2.74 -6.94 -6.59
C MET A 48 -1.34 -6.79 -7.20
N ILE A 49 -1.09 -5.69 -7.89
CA ILE A 49 0.22 -5.36 -8.43
C ILE A 49 0.84 -4.29 -7.54
N ASN A 50 1.93 -4.60 -6.84
CA ASN A 50 2.75 -3.64 -6.13
C ASN A 50 3.89 -3.15 -7.03
N LYS A 51 4.07 -1.84 -7.12
CA LYS A 51 5.11 -1.18 -7.92
C LYS A 51 5.87 -0.15 -7.09
N GLN A 52 7.15 -0.01 -7.38
CA GLN A 52 8.01 1.09 -6.94
C GLN A 52 8.93 1.52 -8.08
N GLU A 53 9.44 2.76 -8.03
CA GLU A 53 10.23 3.35 -9.11
C GLU A 53 11.74 3.23 -8.87
N VAL A 54 12.19 3.29 -7.60
CA VAL A 54 13.62 3.30 -7.27
C VAL A 54 13.98 2.32 -6.14
N PRO A 55 14.69 1.21 -6.44
CA PRO A 55 14.87 0.62 -7.76
C PRO A 55 13.54 0.16 -8.35
N GLU A 56 13.44 0.15 -9.67
CA GLU A 56 12.23 -0.31 -10.36
C GLU A 56 11.93 -1.76 -9.98
N ARG A 57 10.74 -1.98 -9.41
CA ARG A 57 10.27 -3.32 -9.03
C ARG A 57 8.77 -3.39 -9.23
N ILE A 58 8.34 -4.50 -9.83
CA ILE A 58 6.94 -4.84 -10.03
C ILE A 58 6.72 -6.25 -9.48
N GLU A 59 5.78 -6.39 -8.55
CA GLU A 59 5.40 -7.67 -7.97
C GLU A 59 3.91 -7.91 -8.21
N GLN A 60 3.56 -9.09 -8.72
CA GLN A 60 2.18 -9.55 -8.83
C GLN A 60 1.85 -10.46 -7.65
N ILE A 61 0.82 -10.11 -6.91
CA ILE A 61 0.41 -10.79 -5.68
C ILE A 61 -1.00 -11.34 -5.90
N PRO A 62 -1.19 -12.67 -5.95
CA PRO A 62 -2.51 -13.26 -6.10
C PRO A 62 -3.34 -13.01 -4.83
N LEU A 63 -4.58 -12.57 -5.02
CA LEU A 63 -5.57 -12.43 -3.97
C LEU A 63 -6.31 -13.76 -3.81
N GLY A 64 -6.45 -14.24 -2.57
CA GLY A 64 -7.22 -15.45 -2.26
C GLY A 64 -8.75 -15.28 -2.38
N TYR A 65 -9.20 -14.20 -3.01
CA TYR A 65 -10.62 -13.84 -3.16
C TYR A 65 -10.82 -13.04 -4.44
N LYS A 66 -12.07 -12.99 -4.92
CA LYS A 66 -12.48 -12.12 -6.01
C LYS A 66 -12.76 -10.71 -5.46
N ASN A 67 -11.90 -9.78 -5.80
CA ASN A 67 -12.08 -8.36 -5.60
C ASN A 67 -12.96 -7.77 -6.73
N ASN A 68 -14.03 -7.10 -6.33
CA ASN A 68 -14.98 -6.48 -7.26
C ASN A 68 -14.68 -4.99 -7.50
N GLN A 69 -13.66 -4.43 -6.83
CA GLN A 69 -13.25 -3.04 -6.96
C GLN A 69 -11.92 -2.93 -7.72
N LYS A 70 -11.93 -2.33 -8.91
CA LYS A 70 -10.69 -1.93 -9.58
C LYS A 70 -10.23 -0.58 -9.04
N CYS A 71 -9.11 -0.54 -8.32
CA CYS A 71 -8.61 0.70 -7.74
C CYS A 71 -7.08 0.73 -7.66
N SER A 72 -6.55 1.94 -7.51
CA SER A 72 -5.14 2.20 -7.24
C SER A 72 -5.03 2.87 -5.88
N VAL A 73 -4.09 2.42 -5.06
CA VAL A 73 -3.82 2.92 -3.71
C VAL A 73 -2.33 3.16 -3.59
N TRP A 74 -1.93 4.27 -3.00
CA TRP A 74 -0.54 4.59 -2.73
C TRP A 74 -0.25 4.43 -1.25
N ALA A 75 0.95 3.95 -0.92
CA ALA A 75 1.52 4.04 0.41
C ALA A 75 2.79 4.89 0.33
N VAL A 76 2.82 5.94 1.14
CA VAL A 76 3.92 6.91 1.16
C VAL A 76 4.59 6.88 2.52
N LYS A 77 5.90 6.72 2.53
CA LYS A 77 6.74 6.80 3.72
C LYS A 77 7.08 8.26 4.03
N SER A 78 6.95 8.66 5.28
CA SER A 78 7.31 10.00 5.73
C SER A 78 7.74 10.01 7.19
N ILE A 79 8.33 11.12 7.63
CA ILE A 79 8.72 11.33 9.03
C ILE A 79 7.65 12.21 9.70
N ASP A 80 6.95 11.64 10.67
CA ASP A 80 6.03 12.34 11.57
C ASP A 80 6.76 12.76 12.87
N PRO A 81 6.59 14.00 13.35
CA PRO A 81 7.26 14.49 14.57
C PRO A 81 6.93 13.71 15.85
N THR A 82 5.77 13.05 15.91
CA THR A 82 5.27 12.31 17.08
C THR A 82 5.57 10.82 16.96
N TYR A 83 5.39 10.27 15.77
CA TYR A 83 5.44 8.82 15.54
C TYR A 83 6.71 8.34 14.84
N GLY A 84 7.61 9.25 14.46
CA GLY A 84 8.83 8.93 13.72
C GLY A 84 8.50 8.53 12.29
N GLU A 85 9.12 7.47 11.78
CA GLU A 85 8.84 6.98 10.43
C GLU A 85 7.47 6.31 10.34
N VAL A 86 6.65 6.78 9.39
CA VAL A 86 5.27 6.31 9.20
C VAL A 86 5.00 6.02 7.73
N TRP A 87 4.10 5.08 7.47
CA TRP A 87 3.48 4.88 6.16
C TRP A 87 2.07 5.44 6.17
N THR A 88 1.72 6.22 5.15
CA THR A 88 0.35 6.70 4.94
C THR A 88 -0.21 6.07 3.68
N ILE A 89 -1.30 5.32 3.83
CA ILE A 89 -2.05 4.71 2.73
C ILE A 89 -3.18 5.66 2.31
N MET A 90 -3.23 6.00 1.02
CA MET A 90 -4.16 6.98 0.45
C MET A 90 -4.54 6.63 -1.00
N TYR A 91 -5.63 7.20 -1.51
CA TYR A 91 -5.88 7.18 -2.95
C TYR A 91 -4.94 8.16 -3.68
N PRO A 92 -4.57 7.92 -4.94
CA PRO A 92 -3.71 8.82 -5.72
C PRO A 92 -4.26 10.25 -5.84
N SER A 93 -5.58 10.42 -5.76
CA SER A 93 -6.24 11.72 -5.80
C SER A 93 -6.09 12.55 -4.51
N GLU A 94 -5.56 11.94 -3.45
CA GLU A 94 -5.36 12.56 -2.13
C GLU A 94 -3.90 12.98 -1.88
N TYR A 95 -2.98 12.62 -2.79
CA TYR A 95 -1.58 13.04 -2.79
C TYR A 95 -1.44 14.43 -3.43
#